data_AF-A0A7J7KQP9-F1
#
_entry.id   AF-A0A7J7KQP9-F1
#
_cell.length_a   1.000
_cell.length_b   1.000
_cell.length_c   1.000
_cell.angle_alpha   90.00
_cell.angle_beta   90.00
_cell.angle_gamma   90.00
#
_symmetry.space_group_name_H-M   'P 1'
#
loop_
_entity.id
_entity.type
_entity.pdbx_description
1 polymer ?
#
loop_
_entity_poly.entity_id
_entity_poly.type
_entity_poly.pdbx_seq_one_letter_code
_entity_poly.pdbx_strand_id
1 'polypeptide(L)'
;MAAASVIAPVAVKEKTPVPPIDRKEVCPFLLRVFTNTGRPYHISEFSRGNLPPNQVSIYTWMDATLKELAGLIKQMNPDARRKGTFIDFYVVFPQVLQGKYVQRHWQYLCG
;
A
#
# COMPACT_ATOMS: atom_id res chain seq x y z
N MET A 1 -6.35 44.87 -13.47
CA MET A 1 -7.42 43.88 -13.19
C MET A 1 -6.78 42.62 -12.65
N ALA A 2 -6.98 42.30 -11.37
CA ALA A 2 -6.49 41.07 -10.77
C ALA A 2 -7.58 39.99 -10.88
N ALA A 3 -7.27 38.87 -11.53
CA ALA A 3 -8.16 37.71 -11.57
C ALA A 3 -8.03 36.95 -10.24
N ALA A 4 -9.08 36.96 -9.42
CA ALA A 4 -9.17 36.13 -8.23
C ALA A 4 -9.37 34.67 -8.66
N SER A 5 -8.42 33.80 -8.32
CA SER A 5 -8.56 32.36 -8.46
C SER A 5 -9.57 31.85 -7.45
N VAL A 6 -10.72 31.37 -7.94
CA VAL A 6 -11.75 30.73 -7.12
C VAL A 6 -11.24 29.34 -6.74
N ILE A 7 -10.79 29.18 -5.49
CA ILE A 7 -10.46 27.88 -4.91
C ILE A 7 -11.79 27.22 -4.54
N ALA A 8 -12.24 26.28 -5.38
CA ALA A 8 -13.39 25.44 -5.04
C ALA A 8 -13.05 24.55 -3.83
N PRO A 9 -13.92 24.46 -2.81
CA PRO A 9 -13.70 23.54 -1.71
C PRO A 9 -13.81 22.10 -2.23
N VAL A 10 -12.73 21.34 -2.12
CA VAL A 10 -12.74 19.90 -2.37
C VAL A 10 -13.66 19.26 -1.33
N ALA A 11 -14.86 18.86 -1.78
CA ALA A 11 -15.84 18.18 -0.96
C ALA A 11 -15.20 16.93 -0.32
N VAL A 12 -15.10 16.94 1.01
CA VAL A 12 -14.70 15.77 1.79
C VAL A 12 -15.82 14.74 1.64
N LYS A 13 -15.59 13.75 0.77
CA LYS A 13 -16.49 12.62 0.56
C LYS A 13 -16.51 11.81 1.86
N GLU A 14 -17.62 11.88 2.58
CA GLU A 14 -17.89 11.06 3.76
C GLU A 14 -17.64 9.59 3.39
N LYS A 15 -16.69 8.96 4.09
CA LYS A 15 -16.25 7.60 3.78
C LYS A 15 -17.33 6.64 4.27
N THR A 16 -18.26 6.30 3.38
CA THR A 16 -19.26 5.25 3.65
C THR A 16 -18.55 3.99 4.16
N PRO A 17 -19.10 3.30 5.18
CA PRO A 17 -18.53 2.05 5.66
C PRO A 17 -18.44 1.08 4.48
N VAL A 18 -17.23 0.59 4.19
CA VAL A 18 -17.03 -0.42 3.15
C VAL A 18 -17.79 -1.66 3.60
N PRO A 19 -18.75 -2.19 2.83
CA PRO A 19 -19.47 -3.39 3.24
C PRO A 19 -18.49 -4.56 3.40
N PRO A 20 -18.68 -5.41 4.43
CA PRO A 20 -17.84 -6.58 4.61
C PRO A 20 -17.93 -7.48 3.38
N ILE A 21 -16.79 -7.96 2.89
CA ILE A 21 -16.71 -8.81 1.70
C ILE A 21 -16.85 -10.27 2.15
N ASP A 22 -17.81 -10.99 1.57
CA ASP A 22 -17.94 -12.43 1.78
C ASP A 22 -16.82 -13.18 1.04
N ARG A 23 -15.73 -13.48 1.76
CA ARG A 23 -14.52 -14.16 1.25
C ARG A 23 -14.76 -15.58 0.71
N LYS A 24 -15.95 -16.15 0.92
CA LYS A 24 -16.36 -17.47 0.40
C LYS A 24 -16.87 -17.40 -1.04
N GLU A 25 -17.55 -16.31 -1.37
CA GLU A 25 -18.19 -16.11 -2.68
C GLU A 25 -17.29 -15.30 -3.62
N VAL A 26 -16.48 -14.40 -3.05
CA VAL A 26 -15.62 -13.50 -3.83
C VAL A 26 -14.23 -14.13 -4.00
N CYS A 27 -13.78 -14.24 -5.25
CA CYS A 27 -12.41 -14.67 -5.55
C CYS A 27 -11.39 -13.66 -5.00
N PRO A 28 -10.33 -14.11 -4.30
CA PRO A 28 -9.26 -13.23 -3.88
C PRO A 28 -8.49 -12.70 -5.10
N PHE A 29 -7.92 -11.52 -4.96
CA PHE A 29 -6.96 -10.98 -5.91
C PHE A 29 -5.52 -11.27 -5.45
N LEU A 30 -4.61 -11.28 -6.41
CA LEU A 30 -3.18 -11.40 -6.13
C LEU A 30 -2.59 -10.01 -5.85
N LEU A 31 -2.17 -9.80 -4.60
CA LEU A 31 -1.43 -8.63 -4.18
C LEU A 31 0.08 -8.91 -4.29
N ARG A 32 0.78 -8.11 -5.08
CA ARG A 32 2.23 -8.15 -5.19
C ARG A 32 2.86 -7.21 -4.17
N VAL A 33 3.60 -7.76 -3.21
CA VAL A 33 4.25 -7.03 -2.13
C VAL A 33 5.76 -7.12 -2.31
N PHE A 34 6.46 -6.01 -2.09
CA PHE A 34 7.92 -5.96 -2.09
C PHE A 34 8.39 -5.65 -0.68
N THR A 35 9.29 -6.47 -0.14
CA THR A 35 9.78 -6.32 1.24
C THR A 35 11.26 -5.98 1.26
N ASN A 36 11.63 -4.96 2.03
CA ASN A 36 13.02 -4.61 2.28
C ASN A 36 13.25 -4.33 3.77
N THR A 37 14.43 -4.66 4.27
CA THR A 37 14.84 -4.41 5.66
C THR A 37 15.74 -3.18 5.72
N GLY A 38 15.38 -2.19 6.55
CA GLY A 38 16.20 -1.00 6.83
C GLY A 38 15.88 0.23 5.98
N ARG A 39 15.53 0.09 4.70
CA ARG A 39 15.14 1.23 3.84
C ARG A 39 13.97 0.85 2.92
N PRO A 40 12.93 1.71 2.76
CA PRO A 40 11.92 1.51 1.73
C PRO A 40 12.52 1.67 0.33
N TYR A 41 11.95 0.96 -0.65
CA TYR A 41 12.32 1.12 -2.06
C TYR A 41 11.98 2.53 -2.54
N HIS A 42 12.91 3.14 -3.28
CA HIS A 42 12.64 4.44 -3.89
C HIS A 42 11.78 4.29 -5.14
N ILE A 43 10.94 5.30 -5.43
CA ILE A 43 10.02 5.26 -6.57
C ILE A 43 10.73 5.07 -7.93
N SER A 44 11.99 5.52 -8.03
CA SER A 44 12.81 5.36 -9.23
C SER A 44 13.17 3.89 -9.50
N GLU A 45 13.19 3.03 -8.49
CA GLU A 45 13.51 1.61 -8.62
C GLU A 45 12.39 0.81 -9.29
N PHE A 46 11.16 1.33 -9.24
CA PHE A 46 9.99 0.77 -9.96
C PHE A 46 9.85 1.30 -11.39
N SER A 47 10.71 2.25 -11.80
CA SER A 47 10.69 2.80 -13.15
C SER A 47 11.42 1.87 -14.14
N ARG A 48 11.02 1.91 -15.42
CA ARG A 48 11.66 1.17 -16.54
C ARG A 48 11.49 -0.36 -16.53
N GLY A 49 10.43 -0.87 -15.90
CA GLY A 49 10.07 -2.30 -15.95
C GLY A 49 10.96 -3.21 -15.09
N ASN A 50 11.91 -2.65 -14.35
CA ASN A 50 12.64 -3.38 -13.34
C ASN A 50 11.82 -3.42 -12.04
N LEU A 51 11.82 -4.55 -11.35
CA LEU A 51 11.11 -4.74 -10.08
C LEU A 51 12.08 -5.35 -9.07
N PRO A 52 12.04 -4.94 -7.79
CA PRO A 52 12.90 -5.51 -6.78
C PRO A 52 12.75 -7.04 -6.65
N PRO A 53 13.84 -7.78 -6.36
CA PRO A 53 13.83 -9.24 -6.33
C PRO A 53 13.05 -9.83 -5.15
N ASN A 54 12.96 -9.11 -4.03
CA ASN A 54 12.27 -9.56 -2.81
C ASN A 54 10.76 -9.37 -2.91
N GLN A 55 10.16 -10.07 -3.86
CA GLN A 55 8.71 -10.11 -4.07
C GLN A 55 8.07 -11.23 -3.25
N VAL A 56 6.94 -10.89 -2.63
CA VAL A 56 5.99 -11.85 -2.06
C VAL A 56 4.64 -11.64 -2.75
N SER A 57 3.98 -12.72 -3.13
CA SER A 57 2.64 -12.67 -3.69
C SER A 57 1.64 -13.16 -2.65
N ILE A 58 0.64 -12.34 -2.34
CA ILE A 58 -0.35 -12.60 -1.31
C ILE A 58 -1.73 -12.68 -1.95
N TYR A 59 -2.47 -13.76 -1.70
CA TYR A 59 -3.88 -13.84 -2.08
C TYR A 59 -4.74 -13.16 -1.02
N THR A 60 -5.48 -12.12 -1.39
CA THR A 60 -6.24 -11.31 -0.45
C THR A 60 -7.48 -10.68 -1.07
N TRP A 61 -8.30 -10.04 -0.26
CA TRP A 61 -9.50 -9.31 -0.65
C TRP A 61 -9.36 -7.81 -0.36
N MET A 62 -10.30 -6.99 -0.87
CA MET A 62 -10.22 -5.53 -0.76
C MET A 62 -10.47 -5.01 0.66
N ASP A 63 -11.02 -5.84 1.54
CA ASP A 63 -11.25 -5.58 2.96
C ASP A 63 -10.02 -5.86 3.83
N ALA A 64 -8.92 -6.34 3.24
CA ALA A 64 -7.76 -6.79 3.99
C ALA A 64 -7.13 -5.67 4.82
N THR A 65 -6.87 -5.99 6.08
CA THR A 65 -6.32 -5.02 7.04
C THR A 65 -4.80 -5.04 7.03
N LEU A 66 -4.17 -3.91 7.43
CA LEU A 66 -2.72 -3.86 7.62
C LEU A 66 -2.22 -4.90 8.64
N LYS A 67 -3.06 -5.30 9.60
CA LYS A 67 -2.75 -6.34 10.58
C LYS A 67 -2.64 -7.71 9.94
N GLU A 68 -3.56 -8.07 9.05
CA GLU A 68 -3.52 -9.33 8.30
C GLU A 68 -2.28 -9.36 7.39
N LEU A 69 -2.04 -8.27 6.65
CA LEU A 69 -0.86 -8.15 5.78
C LEU A 69 0.44 -8.23 6.58
N ALA A 70 0.54 -7.53 7.71
CA ALA A 70 1.69 -7.60 8.61
C ALA A 70 1.89 -9.02 9.18
N GLY A 71 0.80 -9.74 9.49
CA GLY A 71 0.86 -11.13 9.92
C GLY A 71 1.50 -12.04 8.88
N LEU A 72 1.10 -11.89 7.61
CA LEU A 72 1.67 -12.65 6.49
C LEU A 72 3.13 -12.29 6.25
N ILE A 73 3.48 -11.00 6.30
CA ILE A 73 4.87 -10.54 6.14
C ILE A 73 5.77 -11.13 7.23
N LYS A 74 5.30 -11.22 8.49
CA LYS A 74 6.05 -11.82 9.59
C LYS A 74 6.30 -13.33 9.42
N GLN A 75 5.42 -14.04 8.72
CA GLN A 75 5.64 -15.46 8.41
C GLN A 75 6.75 -15.63 7.36
N MET A 76 6.86 -14.71 6.42
CA MET A 76 7.86 -14.73 5.35
C MET A 76 9.20 -14.11 5.77
N ASN A 77 9.19 -13.11 6.65
CA ASN A 77 10.37 -12.43 7.16
C ASN A 77 10.38 -12.46 8.71
N PRO A 78 11.12 -13.41 9.33
CA PRO A 78 11.14 -13.57 10.78
C PRO A 78 11.76 -12.38 11.51
N ASP A 79 12.59 -11.55 10.87
CA ASP A 79 13.16 -10.35 11.48
C ASP A 79 12.07 -9.30 11.78
N ALA A 80 10.97 -9.30 11.02
CA ALA A 80 9.82 -8.42 11.25
C ALA A 80 8.95 -8.85 12.45
N ARG A 81 9.25 -9.99 13.10
CA ARG A 81 8.52 -10.50 14.27
C ARG A 81 8.96 -9.87 15.58
N ARG A 82 10.11 -9.17 15.62
CA ARG A 82 10.62 -8.56 16.85
C ARG A 82 9.61 -7.54 17.39
N LYS A 83 9.36 -7.59 18.69
CA LYS A 83 8.47 -6.63 19.36
C LYS A 83 9.07 -5.22 19.22
N GLY A 84 8.23 -4.24 18.92
CA GLY A 84 8.67 -2.87 18.67
C GLY A 84 9.22 -2.62 17.26
N THR A 85 9.16 -3.59 16.35
CA THR A 85 9.48 -3.35 14.94
C THR A 85 8.38 -2.54 14.27
N PHE A 86 8.76 -1.49 13.55
CA PHE A 86 7.87 -0.73 12.68
C PHE A 86 7.81 -1.37 11.30
N ILE A 87 6.61 -1.50 10.75
CA ILE A 87 6.37 -1.92 9.37
C ILE A 87 5.73 -0.74 8.64
N ASP A 88 6.50 -0.15 7.74
CA ASP A 88 6.03 0.91 6.86
C ASP A 88 5.49 0.32 5.56
N PHE A 89 4.23 0.61 5.28
CA PHE A 89 3.53 0.20 4.07
C PHE A 89 3.53 1.33 3.05
N TYR A 90 3.96 1.01 1.83
CA TYR A 90 3.91 1.92 0.70
C TYR A 90 3.07 1.31 -0.41
N VAL A 91 2.06 2.03 -0.89
CA VAL A 91 1.35 1.64 -2.11
C VAL A 91 1.87 2.48 -3.26
N VAL A 92 2.42 1.79 -4.25
CA VAL A 92 2.97 2.37 -5.47
C VAL A 92 1.98 2.14 -6.60
N PHE A 93 1.59 3.20 -7.30
CA PHE A 93 0.66 3.12 -8.43
C PHE A 93 1.09 4.07 -9.56
N PRO A 94 0.86 3.70 -10.83
CA PRO A 94 1.19 4.58 -11.95
C PRO A 94 0.23 5.78 -12.00
N GLN A 95 0.79 6.98 -12.19
CA GLN A 95 0.02 8.19 -12.47
C GLN A 95 -0.17 8.32 -13.97
N VAL A 96 -1.39 7.99 -14.42
CA VAL A 96 -1.77 7.90 -15.84
C VAL A 96 -1.45 9.18 -16.61
N LEU A 97 -1.53 10.36 -15.97
CA LEU A 97 -1.34 11.65 -16.63
C LEU A 97 0.11 12.12 -16.74
N GLN A 98 1.03 11.59 -15.92
CA GLN A 98 2.40 12.13 -15.81
C GLN A 98 3.49 11.10 -16.14
N GLY A 99 3.14 9.86 -16.44
CA GLY A 99 4.12 8.78 -16.70
C GLY A 99 5.05 8.51 -15.51
N LYS A 100 4.67 8.97 -14.31
CA LYS A 100 5.41 8.83 -13.06
C LYS A 100 4.68 7.87 -12.14
N TYR A 101 5.42 7.17 -11.30
CA TYR A 101 4.83 6.44 -10.18
C TYR A 101 4.65 7.38 -9.00
N VAL A 102 3.56 7.19 -8.25
CA VAL A 102 3.31 7.88 -6.97
C VAL A 102 3.28 6.84 -5.86
N GLN A 103 3.72 7.24 -4.67
CA GLN A 103 3.68 6.42 -3.47
C GLN A 103 2.79 7.06 -2.41
N ARG A 104 2.02 6.24 -1.70
CA ARG A 104 1.31 6.62 -0.47
C ARG A 104 1.84 5.78 0.70
N HIS A 105 2.06 6.43 1.84
CA HIS A 105 2.65 5.82 3.04
C HIS A 105 1.59 5.59 4.13
N TRP A 106 1.70 4.44 4.79
CA TRP A 106 1.04 4.09 6.03
C TRP A 106 2.03 3.44 6.98
N GLN A 107 1.94 3.74 8.28
CA GLN A 107 2.80 3.13 9.29
C GLN A 107 2.00 2.17 10.18
N TYR A 108 2.59 1.01 10.47
CA TYR A 108 2.03 0.03 11.39
C TYR A 108 3.07 -0.38 12.44
N LEU A 109 2.74 -0.22 13.71
CA LEU A 109 3.60 -0.67 14.82
C LEU A 109 3.29 -2.13 15.18
N CYS A 110 4.32 -2.97 15.20
CA CYS A 110 4.22 -4.32 15.74
C CYS A 110 4.27 -4.29 17.28
N GLY A 111 3.09 -4.27 17.91
CA GLY A 111 2.90 -4.51 19.35
C GLY A 111 2.90 -5.98 19.71
#